data_AF-A0A973EHX1-F1
#
_entry.id   AF-A0A973EHX1-F1
#
_cell.length_a   1.000
_cell.length_b   1.000
_cell.length_c   1.000
_cell.angle_alpha   90.00
_cell.angle_beta   90.00
_cell.angle_gamma   90.00
#
_symmetry.space_group_name_H-M   'P 1'
#
loop_
_entity.id
_entity.type
_entity.pdbx_description
1 polymer ?
#
loop_
_entity_poly.entity_id
_entity_poly.type
_entity_poly.pdbx_seq_one_letter_code
_entity_poly.pdbx_strand_id
1 'polypeptide(L)'
;IVGGVSGFGGAMIASGSFVMANTLSIAVGSFSYSSGMAGLSSKAIQPSISLGFGSYNFETGDFRSIFKWKNLNKQEKIGYSFGALANISDILAGFNPATFDYRAENAPVGWGDDRSKIDWVSHAQINDLAKNKPVIDWSGRLPVGQQNLARGTPLAIKDILFHKTIEISRVNAKTLYWWKDILEKTKYNVFFNNCAQAAARGLTISGVPVLKIHPWLLWGQLYARLIGIRPSLYSYYIMF
;
A
#
# COMPACT_ATOMS: atom_id res chain seq x y z
N ILE A 1 -14.84 5.61 21.79
CA ILE A 1 -14.83 6.95 21.15
C ILE A 1 -13.40 7.42 20.87
N VAL A 2 -12.53 7.56 21.89
CA VAL A 2 -11.13 8.04 21.73
C VAL A 2 -10.33 7.23 20.69
N GLY A 3 -10.36 5.89 20.77
CA GLY A 3 -9.70 5.02 19.78
C GLY A 3 -10.26 5.08 18.35
N GLY A 4 -11.52 5.51 18.19
CA GLY A 4 -12.15 5.70 16.88
C GLY A 4 -11.75 7.04 16.25
N VAL A 5 -11.66 8.10 17.05
CA VAL A 5 -11.22 9.43 16.59
C VAL A 5 -9.73 9.43 16.24
N SER A 6 -8.89 8.82 17.08
CA SER A 6 -7.45 8.67 16.80
C SER A 6 -7.20 7.80 15.57
N GLY A 7 -7.96 6.71 15.42
CA GLY A 7 -7.90 5.83 14.26
C GLY A 7 -8.34 6.52 12.96
N PHE A 8 -9.41 7.32 13.01
CA PHE A 8 -9.90 8.08 11.86
C PHE A 8 -8.92 9.17 11.42
N GLY A 9 -8.41 9.96 12.37
CA GLY A 9 -7.39 10.99 12.08
C GLY A 9 -6.10 10.39 11.52
N GLY A 10 -5.65 9.27 12.10
CA GLY A 10 -4.54 8.48 11.57
C GLY A 10 -4.82 7.99 10.15
N ALA A 11 -5.99 7.41 9.88
CA ALA A 11 -6.37 6.91 8.56
C ALA A 11 -6.46 8.03 7.50
N MET A 12 -6.90 9.23 7.87
CA MET A 12 -6.89 10.41 6.98
C MET A 12 -5.47 10.84 6.59
N ILE A 13 -4.58 10.97 7.58
CA ILE A 13 -3.17 11.30 7.32
C ILE A 13 -2.51 10.18 6.51
N ALA A 14 -2.75 8.94 6.92
CA ALA A 14 -2.29 7.76 6.25
C ALA A 14 -2.92 7.59 4.87
N SER A 15 -3.99 8.26 4.46
CA SER A 15 -4.57 8.20 3.11
C SER A 15 -4.16 9.40 2.25
N GLY A 16 -3.84 10.54 2.85
CA GLY A 16 -3.32 11.73 2.17
C GLY A 16 -1.94 11.55 1.52
N SER A 17 -1.52 12.53 0.73
CA SER A 17 -0.26 12.51 -0.04
C SER A 17 0.94 13.12 0.70
N PHE A 18 0.93 13.12 2.04
CA PHE A 18 2.00 13.68 2.85
C PHE A 18 3.30 12.86 2.74
N VAL A 19 4.43 13.55 2.83
CA VAL A 19 5.74 12.93 3.06
C VAL A 19 5.69 12.17 4.39
N MET A 20 6.18 10.93 4.39
CA MET A 20 6.13 10.04 5.55
C MET A 20 4.72 9.87 6.16
N ALA A 21 3.69 9.83 5.31
CA ALA A 21 2.30 9.76 5.75
C ALA A 21 1.99 8.59 6.69
N ASN A 22 2.65 7.43 6.54
CA ASN A 22 2.40 6.32 7.46
C ASN A 22 3.04 6.59 8.84
N THR A 23 4.27 7.12 8.87
CA THR A 23 4.98 7.52 10.09
C THR A 23 4.22 8.61 10.83
N LEU A 24 3.77 9.64 10.10
CA LEU A 24 2.99 10.75 10.66
C LEU A 24 1.64 10.27 11.19
N SER A 25 0.98 9.35 10.49
CA SER A 25 -0.25 8.72 10.97
C SER A 25 -0.03 7.95 12.28
N ILE A 26 1.08 7.22 12.43
CA ILE A 26 1.40 6.52 13.68
C ILE A 26 1.66 7.53 14.80
N ALA A 27 2.42 8.59 14.53
CA ALA A 27 2.72 9.65 15.49
C ALA A 27 1.46 10.37 15.97
N VAL A 28 0.62 10.85 15.05
CA VAL A 28 -0.62 11.56 15.38
C VAL A 28 -1.64 10.64 16.04
N GLY A 29 -1.81 9.41 15.52
CA GLY A 29 -2.75 8.44 16.06
C GLY A 29 -2.39 8.02 17.49
N SER A 30 -1.11 7.72 17.74
CA SER A 30 -0.62 7.32 19.06
C SER A 30 -0.73 8.44 20.09
N PHE A 31 -0.27 9.65 19.75
CA PHE A 31 -0.35 10.79 20.67
C PHE A 31 -1.79 11.18 21.00
N SER A 32 -2.66 11.24 19.98
CA SER A 32 -4.06 11.62 20.16
C SER A 32 -4.78 10.63 21.08
N TYR A 33 -4.52 9.33 20.90
CA TYR A 33 -5.11 8.33 21.77
C TYR A 33 -4.55 8.34 23.18
N SER A 34 -3.23 8.32 23.33
CA SER A 34 -2.63 8.25 24.66
C SER A 34 -3.05 9.46 25.49
N SER A 35 -3.15 10.63 24.87
CA SER A 35 -3.60 11.86 25.54
C SER A 35 -5.08 11.80 25.90
N GLY A 36 -5.93 11.32 24.99
CA GLY A 36 -7.36 11.13 25.28
C GLY A 36 -7.60 10.09 26.38
N MET A 37 -6.84 8.99 26.37
CA MET A 37 -6.93 7.97 27.40
C MET A 37 -6.33 8.42 28.73
N ALA A 38 -5.27 9.23 28.74
CA ALA A 38 -4.74 9.83 29.96
C ALA A 38 -5.80 10.68 30.69
N GLY A 39 -6.58 11.46 29.93
CA GLY A 39 -7.70 12.22 30.47
C GLY A 39 -8.84 11.36 31.02
N LEU A 40 -9.13 10.21 30.40
CA LEU A 40 -10.21 9.31 30.83
C LEU A 40 -9.83 8.35 31.96
N SER A 41 -8.56 7.95 32.02
CA SER A 41 -8.09 6.87 32.88
C SER A 41 -7.57 7.33 34.24
N SER A 42 -7.79 8.61 34.61
CA SER A 42 -7.23 9.20 35.83
C SER A 42 -5.71 8.95 35.95
N LYS A 43 -4.97 9.08 34.84
CA LYS A 43 -3.52 8.82 34.70
C LYS A 43 -3.09 7.34 34.70
N ALA A 44 -3.99 6.36 34.64
CA ALA A 44 -3.57 4.96 34.47
C ALA A 44 -2.92 4.70 33.10
N ILE A 45 -3.26 5.52 32.09
CA ILE A 45 -2.59 5.56 30.78
C ILE A 45 -1.82 6.87 30.67
N GLN A 46 -0.54 6.77 30.35
CA GLN A 46 0.37 7.91 30.30
C GLN A 46 0.48 8.45 28.87
N PRO A 47 0.55 9.78 28.67
CA PRO A 47 0.75 10.36 27.35
C PRO A 47 2.05 9.86 26.72
N SER A 48 1.99 9.42 25.46
CA SER A 48 3.14 8.90 24.73
C SER A 48 2.98 9.09 23.23
N ILE A 49 4.09 9.07 22.50
CA ILE A 49 4.09 9.16 21.04
C ILE A 49 4.90 8.01 20.45
N SER A 50 4.38 7.39 19.40
CA SER A 50 5.06 6.33 18.65
C SER A 50 5.49 6.85 17.28
N LEU A 51 6.71 6.53 16.88
CA LEU A 51 7.25 6.82 15.54
C LEU A 51 7.33 5.54 14.70
N GLY A 52 6.59 4.49 15.08
CA GLY A 52 6.58 3.21 14.39
C GLY A 52 7.63 2.24 14.92
N PHE A 53 8.92 2.55 14.86
CA PHE A 53 9.98 1.66 15.37
C PHE A 53 10.23 1.76 16.88
N GLY A 54 9.64 2.77 17.52
CA GLY A 54 9.80 3.05 18.93
C GLY A 54 8.80 4.10 19.40
N SER A 55 8.70 4.25 20.71
CA SER A 55 7.83 5.22 21.35
C SER A 55 8.49 5.89 22.54
N TYR A 56 8.07 7.13 22.79
CA TYR A 56 8.51 7.94 23.91
C TYR A 56 7.33 8.20 24.85
N ASN A 57 7.53 7.97 26.14
CA ASN A 57 6.57 8.30 27.19
C ASN A 57 6.92 9.67 27.79
N PHE A 58 5.96 10.61 27.76
CA PHE A 58 6.20 11.98 28.22
C PHE A 58 6.22 12.13 29.75
N GLU A 59 5.68 11.16 30.48
CA GLU A 59 5.60 11.21 31.95
C GLU A 59 6.81 10.55 32.59
N THR A 60 7.22 9.37 32.12
CA THR A 60 8.42 8.68 32.65
C THR A 60 9.72 9.11 31.97
N GLY A 61 9.64 9.72 30.78
CA GLY A 61 10.81 10.03 29.96
C GLY A 61 11.44 8.80 29.28
N ASP A 62 10.78 7.64 29.33
CA ASP A 62 11.32 6.41 28.77
C ASP A 62 11.16 6.31 27.25
N PHE A 63 12.25 5.94 26.59
CA PHE A 63 12.26 5.57 25.18
C PHE A 63 12.37 4.05 24.99
N ARG A 64 11.33 3.47 24.38
CA ARG A 64 11.24 2.05 24.03
C ARG A 64 11.33 1.89 22.52
N SER A 65 12.03 0.87 22.04
CA SER A 65 12.22 0.67 20.60
C SER A 65 12.47 -0.79 20.24
N ILE A 66 12.23 -1.10 18.96
CA ILE A 66 12.48 -2.42 18.37
C ILE A 66 13.95 -2.86 18.53
N PHE A 67 14.89 -1.93 18.63
CA PHE A 67 16.31 -2.21 18.83
C PHE A 67 16.62 -2.77 20.24
N LYS A 68 15.75 -2.54 21.21
CA LYS A 68 15.81 -3.14 22.55
C LYS A 68 14.92 -4.39 22.64
N TRP A 69 14.94 -5.24 21.61
CA TRP A 69 14.01 -6.37 21.41
C TRP A 69 13.80 -7.27 22.63
N LYS A 70 14.86 -7.54 23.41
CA LYS A 70 14.79 -8.40 24.61
C LYS A 70 13.91 -7.81 25.72
N ASN A 71 13.79 -6.49 25.78
CA ASN A 71 13.06 -5.76 26.81
C ASN A 71 11.59 -5.51 26.43
N LEU A 72 11.17 -5.97 25.24
CA LEU A 72 9.83 -5.77 24.71
C LEU A 72 8.93 -6.98 24.97
N ASN A 73 7.67 -6.69 25.32
CA ASN A 73 6.62 -7.70 25.38
C ASN A 73 6.18 -8.13 23.96
N LYS A 74 5.33 -9.15 23.85
CA LYS A 74 4.89 -9.71 22.55
C LYS A 74 4.14 -8.66 21.70
N GLN A 75 3.33 -7.83 22.33
CA GLN A 75 2.52 -6.83 21.66
C GLN A 75 3.38 -5.69 21.09
N GLU A 76 4.33 -5.17 21.87
CA GLU A 76 5.28 -4.16 21.43
C GLU A 76 6.18 -4.65 20.30
N LYS A 77 6.61 -5.92 20.35
CA LYS A 77 7.37 -6.54 19.26
C LYS A 77 6.58 -6.51 17.96
N ILE A 78 5.32 -6.91 18.01
CA ILE A 78 4.42 -6.92 16.84
C ILE A 78 4.17 -5.49 16.37
N GLY A 79 3.78 -4.61 17.29
CA GLY A 79 3.51 -3.21 17.03
C GLY A 79 4.70 -2.52 16.37
N TYR A 80 5.88 -2.58 16.98
CA TYR A 80 7.05 -1.89 16.44
C TYR A 80 7.55 -2.53 15.14
N SER A 81 7.34 -3.83 14.92
CA SER A 81 7.64 -4.45 13.63
C SER A 81 6.75 -3.89 12.52
N PHE A 82 5.43 -3.78 12.75
CA PHE A 82 4.52 -3.18 11.78
C PHE A 82 4.78 -1.68 11.58
N GLY A 83 5.13 -0.96 12.65
CA GLY A 83 5.53 0.43 12.56
C GLY A 83 6.84 0.63 11.80
N ALA A 84 7.85 -0.22 12.02
CA ALA A 84 9.08 -0.20 11.24
C ALA A 84 8.83 -0.48 9.75
N LEU A 85 7.96 -1.44 9.43
CA LEU A 85 7.56 -1.72 8.04
C LEU A 85 6.84 -0.53 7.39
N ALA A 86 6.01 0.19 8.15
CA ALA A 86 5.36 1.41 7.69
C ALA A 86 6.38 2.52 7.35
N ASN A 87 7.41 2.67 8.18
CA ASN A 87 8.49 3.64 7.93
C ASN A 87 9.34 3.23 6.72
N ILE A 88 9.61 1.93 6.53
CA ILE A 88 10.28 1.44 5.32
C ILE A 88 9.45 1.76 4.07
N SER A 89 8.13 1.57 4.13
CA SER A 89 7.21 1.95 3.05
C SER A 89 7.30 3.45 2.72
N ASP A 90 7.37 4.31 3.74
CA ASP A 90 7.57 5.75 3.54
C ASP A 90 8.94 6.09 2.94
N ILE A 91 10.02 5.47 3.41
CA ILE A 91 11.38 5.66 2.86
C ILE A 91 11.43 5.26 1.39
N LEU A 92 10.84 4.11 1.05
CA LEU A 92 10.80 3.61 -0.33
C LEU A 92 9.95 4.50 -1.23
N ALA A 93 8.83 5.04 -0.72
CA ALA A 93 8.01 6.03 -1.43
C ALA A 93 8.77 7.35 -1.68
N GLY A 94 9.70 7.69 -0.79
CA GLY A 94 10.56 8.87 -0.88
C GLY A 94 9.83 10.19 -0.61
N PHE A 95 10.49 11.29 -0.94
CA PHE A 95 10.01 12.66 -0.65
C PHE A 95 9.13 13.28 -1.73
N ASN A 96 9.12 12.69 -2.93
CA ASN A 96 8.28 13.13 -4.05
C ASN A 96 7.35 11.99 -4.50
N PRO A 97 6.41 11.57 -3.62
CA PRO A 97 5.44 10.53 -3.97
C PRO A 97 4.55 10.98 -5.12
N ALA A 98 4.34 10.10 -6.09
CA ALA A 98 3.38 10.29 -7.17
C ALA A 98 2.19 9.33 -7.01
N THR A 99 1.16 9.59 -7.81
CA THR A 99 -0.07 8.79 -7.85
C THR A 99 -0.13 8.04 -9.17
N PHE A 100 -0.41 6.74 -9.09
CA PHE A 100 -0.62 5.85 -10.22
C PHE A 100 -2.00 5.23 -10.11
N ASP A 101 -2.47 4.58 -11.16
CA ASP A 101 -3.63 3.71 -11.07
C ASP A 101 -3.23 2.24 -11.21
N TYR A 102 -4.06 1.36 -10.68
CA TYR A 102 -3.97 -0.07 -10.87
C TYR A 102 -5.24 -0.62 -11.45
N ARG A 103 -5.07 -1.47 -12.45
CA ARG A 103 -6.14 -2.14 -13.18
C ARG A 103 -5.87 -3.63 -13.13
N ALA A 104 -6.79 -4.36 -12.50
CA ALA A 104 -6.88 -5.81 -12.64
C ALA A 104 -7.89 -6.06 -13.77
N GLU A 105 -7.41 -6.57 -14.88
CA GLU A 105 -8.24 -6.87 -16.04
C GLU A 105 -8.57 -8.35 -16.09
N ASN A 106 -9.81 -8.65 -16.44
CA ASN A 106 -10.20 -9.87 -17.12
C ASN A 106 -10.81 -9.41 -18.45
N ALA A 107 -10.02 -9.49 -19.52
CA ALA A 107 -10.52 -9.13 -20.83
C ALA A 107 -11.56 -10.19 -21.22
N PRO A 108 -12.77 -9.82 -21.66
CA PRO A 108 -13.69 -10.76 -22.31
C PRO A 108 -13.20 -11.13 -23.73
N VAL A 109 -11.91 -11.02 -24.00
CA VAL A 109 -11.29 -11.25 -25.29
C VAL A 109 -9.93 -11.89 -25.10
N GLY A 110 -9.95 -13.22 -24.98
CA GLY A 110 -9.05 -13.98 -25.83
C GLY A 110 -9.25 -13.49 -27.27
N TRP A 111 -8.17 -13.33 -28.02
CA TRP A 111 -8.24 -12.94 -29.43
C TRP A 111 -9.20 -13.85 -30.20
N GLY A 112 -10.41 -13.35 -30.48
CA GLY A 112 -11.51 -14.08 -31.13
C GLY A 112 -12.85 -13.81 -30.45
N ASP A 113 -13.60 -12.86 -31.01
CA ASP A 113 -15.05 -12.51 -30.96
C ASP A 113 -16.06 -13.16 -29.97
N ASP A 114 -15.64 -13.81 -28.90
CA ASP A 114 -16.53 -14.49 -27.97
C ASP A 114 -16.47 -13.84 -26.57
N ARG A 115 -17.35 -12.84 -26.38
CA ARG A 115 -17.52 -12.10 -25.12
C ARG A 115 -18.07 -12.95 -23.97
N SER A 116 -18.27 -14.25 -24.17
CA SER A 116 -18.82 -15.16 -23.15
C SER A 116 -17.76 -15.84 -22.28
N LYS A 117 -16.47 -15.73 -22.61
CA LYS A 117 -15.39 -16.42 -21.89
C LYS A 117 -14.68 -15.50 -20.91
N ILE A 118 -14.87 -15.79 -19.63
CA ILE A 118 -14.17 -15.17 -18.49
C ILE A 118 -12.69 -15.61 -18.54
N ASP A 119 -11.77 -14.68 -18.73
CA ASP A 119 -10.32 -14.91 -18.59
C ASP A 119 -9.92 -14.92 -17.11
N TRP A 120 -9.77 -16.13 -16.58
CA TRP A 120 -9.32 -16.37 -15.21
C TRP A 120 -7.84 -16.02 -15.01
N VAL A 121 -7.05 -15.88 -16.08
CA VAL A 121 -5.63 -15.50 -16.06
C VAL A 121 -5.54 -13.98 -16.19
N SER A 122 -6.02 -13.29 -15.16
CA SER A 122 -6.17 -11.83 -15.18
C SER A 122 -4.87 -11.09 -15.46
N HIS A 123 -4.98 -9.98 -16.19
CA HIS A 123 -3.89 -9.06 -16.47
C HIS A 123 -3.79 -7.99 -15.37
N ALA A 124 -2.58 -7.47 -15.14
CA ALA A 124 -2.33 -6.44 -14.15
C ALA A 124 -1.53 -5.32 -14.81
N GLN A 125 -2.08 -4.10 -14.78
CA GLN A 125 -1.45 -2.92 -15.35
C GLN A 125 -1.38 -1.78 -14.33
N ILE A 126 -0.28 -1.03 -14.38
CA ILE A 126 -0.09 0.20 -13.62
C ILE A 126 0.08 1.36 -14.60
N ASN A 127 -0.74 2.41 -14.48
CA ASN A 127 -0.60 3.61 -15.30
C ASN A 127 -0.18 4.82 -14.47
N ASP A 128 0.63 5.67 -15.10
CA ASP A 128 0.88 7.01 -14.62
C ASP A 128 -0.33 7.88 -14.97
N LEU A 129 -1.07 8.32 -13.94
CA LEU A 129 -2.24 9.17 -14.11
C LEU A 129 -1.88 10.55 -14.68
N ALA A 130 -0.72 11.09 -14.32
CA ALA A 130 -0.29 12.41 -14.79
C ALA A 130 0.09 12.39 -16.28
N LYS A 131 0.63 11.27 -16.76
CA LYS A 131 1.05 11.11 -18.17
C LYS A 131 0.05 10.36 -19.03
N ASN A 132 -1.02 9.83 -18.42
CA ASN A 132 -2.01 8.96 -19.05
C ASN A 132 -1.37 7.82 -19.85
N LYS A 133 -0.35 7.15 -19.28
CA LYS A 133 0.44 6.13 -19.96
C LYS A 133 0.70 4.89 -19.09
N PRO A 134 0.75 3.69 -19.69
CA PRO A 134 1.15 2.49 -18.98
C PRO A 134 2.62 2.56 -18.59
N VAL A 135 2.89 2.24 -17.33
CA VAL A 135 4.24 2.10 -16.78
C VAL A 135 4.59 0.63 -16.65
N ILE A 136 3.71 -0.17 -16.06
CA ILE A 136 3.85 -1.62 -16.02
C ILE A 136 2.69 -2.21 -16.81
N ASP A 137 3.02 -2.82 -17.94
CA ASP A 137 2.09 -3.57 -18.77
C ASP A 137 2.87 -4.77 -19.34
N TRP A 138 2.77 -5.92 -18.68
CA TRP A 138 3.69 -7.03 -18.84
C TRP A 138 2.96 -8.33 -19.17
N SER A 139 2.63 -8.53 -20.44
CA SER A 139 2.31 -9.87 -20.97
C SER A 139 3.25 -10.14 -22.13
N GLY A 140 3.92 -11.29 -22.12
CA GLY A 140 4.96 -11.62 -23.09
C GLY A 140 4.48 -11.77 -24.54
N ARG A 141 3.31 -11.25 -24.93
CA ARG A 141 2.72 -11.36 -26.27
C ARG A 141 2.06 -10.10 -26.84
N LEU A 142 1.84 -9.02 -26.07
CA LEU A 142 1.18 -7.81 -26.57
C LEU A 142 2.09 -6.57 -26.48
N PRO A 143 2.02 -5.63 -27.43
CA PRO A 143 2.72 -4.35 -27.34
C PRO A 143 2.34 -3.59 -26.06
N VAL A 144 3.31 -2.89 -25.48
CA VAL A 144 3.12 -2.04 -24.30
C VAL A 144 1.98 -1.05 -24.54
N GLY A 145 0.95 -1.09 -23.71
CA GLY A 145 -0.17 -0.15 -23.70
C GLY A 145 -1.40 -0.54 -24.50
N GLN A 146 -1.49 -1.76 -25.02
CA GLN A 146 -2.69 -2.27 -25.71
C GLN A 146 -3.51 -3.26 -24.89
N GLN A 147 -3.08 -3.62 -23.68
CA GLN A 147 -3.70 -4.70 -22.92
C GLN A 147 -4.98 -4.20 -22.22
N ASN A 148 -4.92 -3.06 -21.53
CA ASN A 148 -6.10 -2.46 -20.88
C ASN A 148 -6.85 -1.45 -21.77
N LEU A 149 -6.53 -1.36 -23.06
CA LEU A 149 -7.14 -0.40 -23.98
C LEU A 149 -7.75 -1.13 -25.18
N ALA A 150 -9.08 -1.29 -25.21
CA ALA A 150 -9.74 -1.53 -26.49
C ALA A 150 -9.70 -0.23 -27.29
N ARG A 151 -8.84 -0.16 -28.32
CA ARG A 151 -8.71 1.02 -29.22
C ARG A 151 -8.47 2.34 -28.47
N GLY A 152 -7.64 2.34 -27.43
CA GLY A 152 -7.32 3.57 -26.67
C GLY A 152 -8.31 3.92 -25.56
N THR A 153 -9.36 3.12 -25.35
CA THR A 153 -10.29 3.28 -24.21
C THR A 153 -10.06 2.22 -23.13
N PRO A 154 -9.94 2.61 -21.84
CA PRO A 154 -9.87 1.68 -20.71
C PRO A 154 -11.00 0.65 -20.75
N LEU A 155 -10.66 -0.64 -20.77
CA LEU A 155 -11.62 -1.74 -20.59
C LEU A 155 -12.11 -1.79 -19.14
N ALA A 156 -12.93 -0.82 -18.75
CA ALA A 156 -13.64 -0.84 -17.48
C ALA A 156 -14.99 -1.55 -17.68
N ILE A 157 -15.07 -2.85 -17.34
CA ILE A 157 -16.38 -3.49 -17.19
C ILE A 157 -17.00 -2.91 -15.92
N LYS A 158 -17.93 -1.95 -16.10
CA LYS A 158 -18.56 -1.16 -15.02
C LYS A 158 -19.23 -2.02 -13.93
N ASP A 159 -19.61 -3.25 -14.25
CA ASP A 159 -20.50 -4.08 -13.43
C ASP A 159 -19.79 -5.13 -12.58
N ILE A 160 -18.46 -5.24 -12.65
CA ILE A 160 -17.69 -6.20 -11.84
C ILE A 160 -16.76 -5.46 -10.88
N LEU A 161 -16.93 -5.69 -9.58
CA LEU A 161 -16.22 -4.99 -8.50
C LEU A 161 -14.69 -4.96 -8.70
N PHE A 162 -14.10 -6.09 -9.13
CA PHE A 162 -12.66 -6.26 -9.33
C PHE A 162 -12.09 -5.56 -10.58
N HIS A 163 -12.94 -4.95 -11.42
CA HIS A 163 -12.54 -4.21 -12.63
C HIS A 163 -12.51 -2.70 -12.43
N LYS A 164 -12.88 -2.23 -11.24
CA LYS A 164 -12.73 -0.81 -10.90
C LYS A 164 -11.26 -0.46 -10.80
N THR A 165 -10.87 0.62 -11.46
CA THR A 165 -9.54 1.19 -11.33
C THR A 165 -9.32 1.65 -9.89
N ILE A 166 -8.18 1.28 -9.31
CA ILE A 166 -7.78 1.74 -7.97
C ILE A 166 -6.67 2.76 -8.10
N GLU A 167 -6.88 3.93 -7.52
CA GLU A 167 -5.82 4.92 -7.37
C GLU A 167 -4.83 4.47 -6.28
N ILE A 168 -3.55 4.46 -6.63
CA ILE A 168 -2.43 4.19 -5.75
C ILE A 168 -1.65 5.47 -5.53
N SER A 169 -1.88 6.09 -4.37
CA SER A 169 -1.06 7.20 -3.91
C SER A 169 0.23 6.72 -3.24
N ARG A 170 1.24 7.61 -3.18
CA ARG A 170 2.53 7.38 -2.51
C ARG A 170 3.36 6.27 -3.11
N VAL A 171 3.61 6.43 -4.40
CA VAL A 171 4.52 5.58 -5.15
C VAL A 171 5.73 6.41 -5.57
N ASN A 172 6.93 5.87 -5.36
CA ASN A 172 8.14 6.45 -5.91
C ASN A 172 8.18 6.26 -7.43
N ALA A 173 7.83 7.31 -8.17
CA ALA A 173 7.79 7.26 -9.64
C ALA A 173 9.14 6.85 -10.24
N LYS A 174 10.25 7.39 -9.73
CA LYS A 174 11.59 7.09 -10.24
C LYS A 174 11.92 5.61 -10.11
N THR A 175 11.63 5.01 -8.95
CA THR A 175 11.83 3.56 -8.73
C THR A 175 10.90 2.73 -9.60
N LEU A 176 9.65 3.15 -9.78
CA LEU A 176 8.69 2.43 -10.62
C LEU A 176 9.10 2.44 -12.10
N TYR A 177 9.59 3.58 -12.61
CA TYR A 177 10.14 3.68 -13.97
C TYR A 177 11.43 2.88 -14.14
N TRP A 178 12.35 2.93 -13.18
CA TRP A 178 13.53 2.08 -13.20
C TRP A 178 13.18 0.59 -13.24
N TRP A 179 12.14 0.18 -12.50
CA TRP A 179 11.65 -1.18 -12.52
C TRP A 179 11.04 -1.57 -13.87
N LYS A 180 10.32 -0.66 -14.53
CA LYS A 180 9.89 -0.84 -15.92
C LYS A 180 11.08 -1.13 -16.84
N ASP A 181 12.14 -0.34 -16.76
CA ASP A 181 13.32 -0.51 -17.62
C ASP A 181 14.03 -1.85 -17.37
N ILE A 182 14.03 -2.34 -16.13
CA ILE A 182 14.53 -3.69 -15.80
C ILE A 182 13.63 -4.75 -16.38
N LEU A 183 12.32 -4.59 -16.18
CA LEU A 183 11.33 -5.51 -16.69
C LEU A 183 11.57 -5.67 -18.18
N GLU A 184 11.62 -4.60 -18.99
CA GLU A 184 11.84 -4.65 -20.46
C GLU A 184 13.05 -5.49 -20.91
N LYS A 185 14.04 -5.72 -20.04
CA LYS A 185 15.24 -6.54 -20.30
C LYS A 185 15.12 -8.00 -19.83
N THR A 186 14.07 -8.33 -19.08
CA THR A 186 13.83 -9.67 -18.53
C THR A 186 12.84 -10.47 -19.37
N LYS A 187 12.93 -11.80 -19.34
CA LYS A 187 11.99 -12.67 -20.05
C LYS A 187 10.73 -12.88 -19.22
N TYR A 188 9.58 -12.87 -19.90
CA TYR A 188 8.29 -13.23 -19.31
C TYR A 188 8.30 -14.70 -18.86
N ASN A 189 7.79 -14.97 -17.66
CA ASN A 189 7.58 -16.32 -17.15
C ASN A 189 6.28 -16.35 -16.35
N VAL A 190 5.35 -17.24 -16.72
CA VAL A 190 4.03 -17.37 -16.09
C VAL A 190 4.13 -17.56 -14.56
N PHE A 191 5.15 -18.28 -14.08
CA PHE A 191 5.27 -18.62 -12.66
C PHE A 191 6.07 -17.61 -11.83
N PHE A 192 7.04 -16.90 -12.43
CA PHE A 192 8.00 -16.09 -11.67
C PHE A 192 8.18 -14.65 -12.18
N ASN A 193 7.65 -14.33 -13.37
CA ASN A 193 7.85 -13.05 -14.04
C ASN A 193 6.64 -12.72 -14.94
N ASN A 194 5.46 -12.68 -14.32
CA ASN A 194 4.17 -12.35 -14.93
C ASN A 194 3.71 -10.93 -14.56
N CYS A 195 2.62 -10.44 -15.18
CA CYS A 195 2.06 -9.10 -14.94
C CYS A 195 1.77 -8.80 -13.46
N ALA A 196 1.14 -9.73 -12.75
CA ALA A 196 0.76 -9.56 -11.34
C ALA A 196 1.98 -9.44 -10.44
N GLN A 197 2.99 -10.27 -10.68
CA GLN A 197 4.24 -10.24 -9.93
C GLN A 197 5.09 -9.03 -10.28
N ALA A 198 5.14 -8.63 -11.54
CA ALA A 198 5.82 -7.43 -12.00
C ALA A 198 5.21 -6.18 -11.35
N ALA A 199 3.89 -6.07 -11.35
CA ALA A 199 3.14 -5.01 -10.67
C ALA A 199 3.37 -5.04 -9.15
N ALA A 200 3.20 -6.19 -8.51
CA ALA A 200 3.38 -6.31 -7.06
C ALA A 200 4.82 -5.99 -6.61
N ARG A 201 5.83 -6.43 -7.36
CA ARG A 201 7.23 -6.10 -7.10
C ARG A 201 7.47 -4.61 -7.25
N GLY A 202 7.06 -4.03 -8.38
CA GLY A 202 7.21 -2.61 -8.69
C GLY A 202 6.58 -1.73 -7.61
N LEU A 203 5.38 -2.08 -7.16
CA LEU A 203 4.69 -1.40 -6.07
C LEU A 203 5.46 -1.52 -4.75
N THR A 204 5.88 -2.72 -4.37
CA THR A 204 6.57 -2.96 -3.10
C THR A 204 7.87 -2.16 -3.01
N ILE A 205 8.72 -2.22 -4.04
CA ILE A 205 10.00 -1.48 -4.05
C ILE A 205 9.80 0.04 -4.18
N SER A 206 8.65 0.47 -4.68
CA SER A 206 8.29 1.89 -4.81
C SER A 206 7.51 2.42 -3.59
N GLY A 207 7.43 1.65 -2.50
CA GLY A 207 6.86 2.08 -1.23
C GLY A 207 5.42 1.64 -0.95
N VAL A 208 4.86 0.73 -1.75
CA VAL A 208 3.51 0.17 -1.55
C VAL A 208 3.63 -1.34 -1.31
N PRO A 209 3.81 -1.79 -0.06
CA PRO A 209 4.03 -3.19 0.25
C PRO A 209 2.78 -4.03 -0.08
N VAL A 210 2.94 -5.00 -0.97
CA VAL A 210 1.87 -5.90 -1.45
C VAL A 210 2.41 -7.31 -1.68
N LEU A 211 1.56 -8.31 -1.49
CA LEU A 211 1.88 -9.73 -1.67
C LEU A 211 1.69 -10.19 -3.12
N LYS A 212 2.57 -11.08 -3.57
CA LYS A 212 2.72 -11.54 -4.97
C LYS A 212 1.90 -12.81 -5.25
N ILE A 213 0.58 -12.74 -5.21
CA ILE A 213 -0.26 -13.95 -5.28
C ILE A 213 -1.15 -13.99 -6.53
N HIS A 214 -1.91 -12.93 -6.81
CA HIS A 214 -2.83 -12.88 -7.96
C HIS A 214 -3.26 -11.44 -8.28
N PRO A 215 -3.60 -11.07 -9.54
CA PRO A 215 -4.13 -9.75 -9.87
C PRO A 215 -5.32 -9.30 -9.01
N TRP A 216 -6.31 -10.16 -8.79
CA TRP A 216 -7.46 -9.81 -7.93
C TRP A 216 -7.12 -9.71 -6.45
N LEU A 217 -6.16 -10.50 -5.97
CA LEU A 217 -5.65 -10.36 -4.59
C LEU A 217 -4.84 -9.09 -4.43
N LEU A 218 -4.12 -8.67 -5.47
CA LEU A 218 -3.43 -7.40 -5.52
C LEU A 218 -4.43 -6.24 -5.53
N TRP A 219 -5.49 -6.33 -6.35
CA TRP A 219 -6.62 -5.40 -6.33
C TRP A 219 -7.23 -5.29 -4.93
N GLY A 220 -7.53 -6.42 -4.29
CA GLY A 220 -8.12 -6.46 -2.95
C GLY A 220 -7.22 -5.80 -1.89
N GLN A 221 -5.90 -6.03 -1.96
CA GLN A 221 -4.93 -5.38 -1.08
C GLN A 221 -4.87 -3.86 -1.28
N LEU A 222 -4.91 -3.42 -2.53
CA LEU A 222 -4.90 -2.00 -2.88
C LEU A 222 -6.23 -1.32 -2.51
N TYR A 223 -7.35 -2.00 -2.67
CA TYR A 223 -8.66 -1.52 -2.25
C TYR A 223 -8.72 -1.42 -0.72
N ALA A 224 -8.24 -2.43 0.00
CA ALA A 224 -8.09 -2.39 1.45
C ALA A 224 -7.27 -1.16 1.88
N ARG A 225 -6.14 -0.91 1.21
CA ARG A 225 -5.31 0.29 1.46
C ARG A 225 -6.03 1.60 1.16
N LEU A 226 -6.86 1.65 0.13
CA LEU A 226 -7.66 2.82 -0.27
C LEU A 226 -8.71 3.15 0.80
N ILE A 227 -9.42 2.15 1.32
CA ILE A 227 -10.41 2.33 2.41
C ILE A 227 -9.76 2.48 3.79
N GLY A 228 -8.43 2.59 3.85
CA GLY A 228 -7.70 2.84 5.08
C GLY A 228 -7.37 1.60 5.90
N ILE A 229 -7.50 0.38 5.39
CA ILE A 229 -6.94 -0.82 6.05
C ILE A 229 -5.45 -0.91 5.69
N ARG A 230 -4.58 -0.54 6.64
CA ARG A 230 -3.13 -0.53 6.46
C ARG A 230 -2.42 -1.23 7.61
N PRO A 231 -1.31 -1.96 7.36
CA PRO A 231 -0.49 -2.53 8.43
C PRO A 231 -0.06 -1.49 9.48
N SER A 232 0.16 -0.24 9.06
CA SER A 232 0.53 0.88 9.95
C SER A 232 -0.53 1.23 10.99
N LEU A 233 -1.82 1.01 10.72
CA LEU A 233 -2.91 1.34 11.65
C LEU A 233 -3.02 0.30 12.77
N TYR A 234 -2.67 -0.96 12.51
CA TYR A 234 -2.66 -2.01 13.52
C TYR A 234 -1.51 -1.86 14.53
N SER A 235 -0.41 -1.22 14.14
CA SER A 235 0.72 -0.96 15.03
C SER A 235 0.28 -0.25 16.30
N TYR A 236 -0.63 0.71 16.18
CA TYR A 236 -1.04 1.57 17.28
C TYR A 236 -2.08 0.91 18.21
N TYR A 237 -3.02 0.10 17.70
CA TYR A 237 -3.98 -0.63 18.55
C TYR A 237 -3.35 -1.74 19.41
N ILE A 238 -2.17 -2.22 19.02
CA ILE A 238 -1.48 -3.32 19.69
C ILE A 238 -0.49 -2.79 20.75
N MET A 239 -0.07 -1.53 20.67
CA MET A 239 0.94 -0.95 21.57
C MET A 239 0.42 -0.52 22.95
N PHE A 240 -0.90 -0.51 23.18
CA PHE A 240 -1.54 0.00 24.41
C PHE A 240 -2.44 -1.03 25.07
#